data_AF-A0A9D4CNN1-F1
#
_entry.id   AF-A0A9D4CNN1-F1
#
_cell.length_a   1.000
_cell.length_b   1.000
_cell.length_c   1.000
_cell.angle_alpha   90.00
_cell.angle_beta   90.00
_cell.angle_gamma   90.00
#
_symmetry.space_group_name_H-M   'P 1'
#
loop_
_entity.id
_entity.type
_entity.pdbx_description
1 polymer ?
#
loop_
_entity_poly.entity_id
_entity_poly.type
_entity_poly.pdbx_seq_one_letter_code
_entity_poly.pdbx_strand_id
1 'polypeptide(L)'
;MDLAEYLFNLKDKETKAITKAEADHVMKLWFKMSPYDQSPTKYKDQYQTQLIKGRFKAPKTSRIQLIPGVQSVKRQENYTTSHDITSCSICQFLS
;
A
#
# COMPACT_ATOMS: atom_id res chain seq x y z
N MET A 1 -0.33 2.74 33.62
CA MET A 1 0.48 2.84 32.41
C MET A 1 -0.43 3.05 31.22
N ASP A 2 -0.27 4.19 30.56
CA ASP A 2 -0.98 4.51 29.32
C ASP A 2 -0.22 3.96 28.09
N LEU A 3 -0.79 4.14 26.90
CA LEU A 3 -0.16 3.65 25.67
C LEU A 3 1.20 4.32 25.40
N ALA A 4 1.32 5.63 25.66
CA ALA A 4 2.51 6.39 25.36
C ALA A 4 3.70 5.94 26.24
N GLU A 5 3.46 5.78 27.54
CA GLU A 5 4.42 5.28 28.51
C GLU A 5 4.86 3.85 28.15
N TYR A 6 3.93 2.99 27.76
CA TYR A 6 4.25 1.61 27.37
C TYR A 6 5.13 1.56 26.10
N LEU A 7 4.79 2.34 25.08
CA LEU A 7 5.57 2.42 23.84
C LEU A 7 6.97 3.03 24.09
N PHE A 8 7.06 4.03 24.97
CA PHE A 8 8.34 4.60 25.37
C PHE A 8 9.24 3.54 26.01
N ASN A 9 8.70 2.72 26.91
CA ASN A 9 9.46 1.65 27.55
C ASN A 9 9.87 0.54 26.57
N LEU A 10 9.03 0.25 25.57
CA LEU A 10 9.36 -0.72 24.52
C LEU A 10 10.52 -0.28 23.63
N LYS A 11 10.71 1.03 23.41
CA LYS A 11 11.79 1.55 22.54
C LYS A 11 13.18 1.28 23.11
N ASP A 12 13.29 1.22 24.44
CA ASP A 12 14.55 1.05 25.16
C ASP A 12 14.89 -0.43 25.39
N LYS A 13 14.05 -1.35 24.92
CA LYS A 13 14.33 -2.78 24.95
C LYS A 13 15.51 -3.10 24.04
N GLU A 14 16.43 -3.92 24.54
CA GLU A 14 17.65 -4.31 23.83
C GLU A 14 17.35 -4.93 22.46
N THR A 15 16.28 -5.73 22.37
CA THR A 15 15.76 -6.25 21.11
C THR A 15 14.67 -5.34 20.55
N LYS A 16 14.85 -4.84 19.33
CA LYS A 16 13.81 -4.07 18.62
C LYS A 16 12.59 -4.91 18.19
N ALA A 17 12.61 -6.22 18.42
CA ALA A 17 11.51 -7.12 18.10
C ALA A 17 10.41 -7.06 19.18
N ILE A 18 9.18 -6.84 18.73
CA ILE A 18 7.99 -6.89 19.57
C ILE A 18 7.48 -8.34 19.60
N THR A 19 7.23 -8.87 20.79
CA THR A 19 6.63 -10.19 20.98
C THR A 19 5.12 -10.14 20.80
N LYS A 20 4.48 -11.29 20.56
CA LYS A 20 3.01 -11.36 20.46
C LYS A 20 2.30 -10.79 21.69
N ALA A 21 2.79 -11.09 22.89
CA ALA A 21 2.18 -10.61 24.13
C ALA A 21 2.25 -9.08 24.26
N GLU A 22 3.37 -8.47 23.84
CA GLU A 22 3.53 -7.02 23.81
C GLU A 22 2.61 -6.38 22.77
N ALA A 23 2.50 -6.98 21.58
CA ALA A 23 1.57 -6.52 20.54
C ALA A 23 0.11 -6.58 21.02
N ASP A 24 -0.31 -7.69 21.64
CA ASP A 24 -1.64 -7.83 22.22
C ASP A 24 -1.90 -6.78 23.31
N HIS A 25 -0.86 -6.41 24.08
CA HIS A 25 -0.96 -5.37 25.09
C HIS A 25 -1.10 -3.97 24.47
N VAL A 26 -0.31 -3.65 23.44
CA VAL A 26 -0.43 -2.41 22.65
C VAL A 26 -1.85 -2.27 22.10
N MET A 27 -2.40 -3.34 21.50
CA MET A 27 -3.76 -3.32 20.96
C MET A 27 -4.82 -3.05 22.04
N LYS A 28 -4.70 -3.71 23.20
CA LYS A 28 -5.61 -3.46 24.33
C LYS A 28 -5.55 -2.02 24.83
N LEU A 29 -4.36 -1.42 24.89
CA LEU A 29 -4.18 -0.03 25.28
C LEU A 29 -4.76 0.92 24.22
N TRP A 30 -4.50 0.65 22.94
CA TRP A 30 -5.05 1.41 21.81
C TRP A 30 -6.59 1.46 21.85
N PHE A 31 -7.25 0.30 22.00
CA PHE A 31 -8.73 0.25 22.02
C PHE A 31 -9.36 0.95 23.23
N LYS A 32 -8.61 1.18 24.31
CA LYS A 32 -9.08 1.95 25.47
C LYS A 32 -8.97 3.47 25.27
N MET A 33 -8.27 3.93 24.24
CA MET A 33 -8.11 5.36 23.97
C MET A 33 -9.41 5.99 23.47
N SER A 34 -9.45 7.33 23.53
CA SER A 34 -10.61 8.07 23.03
C SER A 34 -10.74 7.92 21.50
N PRO A 35 -11.96 8.05 20.94
CA PRO A 35 -12.15 8.02 19.49
C PRO A 35 -11.37 9.12 18.76
N TYR A 36 -11.12 10.25 19.45
CA TYR A 36 -10.33 11.34 18.90
C TYR A 36 -8.88 10.91 18.68
N ASP A 37 -8.27 10.25 19.66
CA ASP A 37 -6.88 9.79 19.58
C ASP A 37 -6.69 8.63 18.59
N GLN A 38 -7.74 7.83 18.40
CA GLN A 38 -7.75 6.75 17.40
C GLN A 38 -7.99 7.25 15.97
N SER A 39 -8.39 8.51 15.81
CA SER A 39 -8.73 9.05 14.49
C SER A 39 -7.48 9.18 13.61
N PRO A 40 -7.60 8.95 12.28
CA PRO A 40 -6.48 9.12 11.38
C PRO A 40 -5.98 10.56 11.42
N THR A 41 -4.68 10.75 11.62
CA THR A 41 -4.07 12.08 11.58
C THR A 41 -4.22 12.68 10.19
N LYS A 42 -5.01 13.75 10.08
CA LYS A 42 -5.12 14.55 8.84
C LYS A 42 -3.96 15.51 8.74
N TYR A 43 -2.88 15.09 8.09
CA TYR A 43 -1.78 15.99 7.76
C TYR A 43 -2.19 16.91 6.60
N LYS A 44 -1.87 18.20 6.70
CA LYS A 44 -2.00 19.14 5.57
C LYS A 44 -1.15 18.61 4.40
N ASP A 45 -1.58 18.88 3.17
CA ASP A 45 -0.91 18.42 1.95
C ASP A 45 0.58 18.79 1.87
N GLN A 46 0.97 19.88 2.55
CA GLN A 46 2.37 20.34 2.66
C GLN A 46 3.26 19.43 3.52
N TYR A 47 2.66 18.66 4.44
CA TYR A 47 3.36 17.72 5.33
C TYR A 47 3.17 16.26 4.93
N GLN A 48 2.31 15.98 3.96
CA GLN A 48 2.27 14.67 3.34
C GLN A 48 3.59 14.50 2.58
N THR A 49 4.34 13.45 2.92
CA THR A 49 5.47 12.99 2.10
C THR A 49 4.89 12.60 0.74
N GLN A 50 4.82 13.56 -0.18
CA GLN A 50 4.46 13.27 -1.56
C GLN A 50 5.44 12.20 -2.02
N LEU A 51 4.94 11.12 -2.61
CA LEU A 51 5.78 10.16 -3.29
C LEU A 51 6.43 10.86 -4.49
N ILE A 52 7.55 11.56 -4.25
CA ILE A 52 8.36 12.25 -5.27
C ILE A 52 8.76 11.25 -6.37
N LYS A 53 8.82 9.97 -6.01
CA LYS A 53 9.15 8.88 -6.91
C LYS A 53 7.88 8.12 -7.30
N GLY A 54 7.40 8.40 -8.50
CA GLY A 54 6.80 7.35 -9.32
C GLY A 54 5.27 7.31 -9.39
N ARG A 55 4.67 8.32 -10.02
CA ARG A 55 3.67 7.95 -11.02
C ARG A 55 4.46 7.53 -12.25
N PHE A 56 4.59 6.22 -12.48
CA PHE A 56 5.14 5.69 -13.74
C PHE A 56 4.35 6.34 -14.88
N LYS A 57 4.98 7.30 -15.56
CA LYS A 57 4.40 7.89 -16.75
C LYS A 57 4.62 6.86 -17.84
N ALA A 58 3.55 6.15 -18.21
CA ALA A 58 3.58 5.37 -19.43
C ALA A 58 4.07 6.29 -20.56
N PRO A 59 5.08 5.88 -21.34
CA PRO A 59 5.51 6.65 -22.50
C PRO A 59 4.29 6.91 -23.38
N LYS A 60 4.02 8.18 -23.73
CA LYS A 60 3.00 8.50 -24.73
C LYS A 60 3.43 7.81 -26.02
N THR A 61 2.72 6.75 -26.40
CA THR A 61 3.07 5.97 -27.59
C THR A 61 2.87 6.85 -28.83
N SER A 62 3.95 7.42 -29.34
CA SER A 62 4.05 7.92 -30.71
C SER A 62 5.46 7.73 -31.30
N ARG A 63 6.40 7.23 -30.49
CA ARG A 63 7.70 6.75 -30.93
C ARG A 63 8.01 5.43 -30.24
N ILE A 64 7.30 4.38 -30.67
CA ILE A 64 7.92 3.05 -30.73
C ILE A 64 8.97 3.17 -31.84
N GLN A 65 10.06 3.88 -31.54
CA GLN A 65 11.21 3.94 -32.42
C GLN A 65 11.85 2.56 -32.32
N LEU A 66 11.82 1.89 -33.47
CA LEU A 66 12.50 0.66 -33.80
C LEU A 66 13.89 0.63 -33.13
N ILE A 67 14.03 -0.06 -32.01
CA ILE A 67 15.33 -0.61 -31.62
C ILE A 67 15.44 -1.90 -32.44
N PRO A 68 16.35 -1.99 -33.44
CA PRO A 68 16.55 -3.23 -34.16
C PRO A 68 16.96 -4.31 -33.16
N GLY A 69 16.13 -5.34 -33.01
CA GLY A 69 16.33 -6.43 -32.04
C GLY A 69 15.33 -6.50 -30.88
N VAL A 70 14.43 -5.53 -30.69
CA VAL A 70 13.36 -5.60 -29.67
C VAL A 70 12.00 -5.78 -30.34
N GLN A 71 11.78 -6.95 -30.94
CA GLN A 71 10.43 -7.40 -31.27
C GLN A 71 9.83 -8.06 -30.04
N SER A 72 9.17 -7.28 -29.20
CA SER A 72 8.35 -7.84 -28.13
C SER A 72 7.16 -8.55 -28.79
N VAL A 73 7.02 -9.85 -28.52
CA VAL A 73 5.99 -10.71 -29.09
C VAL A 73 4.64 -10.16 -28.64
N LYS A 74 3.93 -9.46 -29.54
CA LYS A 74 2.51 -9.20 -29.34
C LYS A 74 1.83 -10.57 -29.32
N ARG A 75 1.16 -10.91 -28.22
CA ARG A 75 0.28 -12.09 -28.18
C ARG A 75 -0.68 -11.98 -29.35
N GLN A 76 -0.66 -12.97 -30.22
CA GLN A 76 -1.55 -13.04 -31.39
C GLN A 76 -2.99 -13.07 -30.88
N GLU A 77 -3.74 -12.02 -31.20
CA GLU A 77 -5.18 -11.95 -31.02
C GLU A 77 -5.86 -12.73 -32.14
N ASN A 78 -5.95 -14.05 -31.98
CA ASN A 78 -6.91 -14.91 -32.67
C ASN A 78 -7.27 -15.95 -31.60
N TYR A 79 -8.49 -16.13 -31.10
CA TYR A 79 -9.76 -16.27 -31.80
C TYR A 79 -10.91 -15.78 -30.91
N THR A 80 -11.95 -15.30 -31.58
CA THR A 80 -13.31 -15.08 -31.11
C THR A 80 -13.80 -16.15 -30.13
N THR A 81 -14.28 -15.74 -28.95
CA THR A 81 -15.61 -16.10 -28.41
C THR A 81 -15.84 -15.27 -27.15
N SER A 82 -16.94 -14.56 -27.13
CA SER A 82 -17.51 -13.88 -25.96
C SER A 82 -17.66 -14.83 -24.79
N HIS A 83 -16.83 -14.68 -23.75
CA HIS A 83 -17.13 -15.20 -22.42
C HIS A 83 -16.65 -14.21 -21.36
N ASP A 84 -17.64 -13.50 -20.82
CA ASP A 84 -17.80 -13.20 -19.39
C ASP A 84 -16.60 -12.62 -18.64
N ILE A 85 -16.65 -11.29 -18.47
CA ILE A 85 -15.84 -10.51 -17.53
C ILE A 85 -16.34 -10.80 -16.09
N THR A 86 -16.19 -12.03 -15.60
CA THR A 86 -16.62 -12.39 -14.23
C THR A 86 -15.65 -13.27 -13.45
N SER A 87 -14.45 -13.54 -13.94
CA SER A 87 -13.47 -14.33 -13.16
C SER A 87 -12.24 -13.57 -12.65
N CYS A 88 -12.13 -12.25 -12.88
CA CYS A 88 -11.07 -11.47 -12.24
C CYS A 88 -11.54 -10.88 -10.91
N SER A 89 -11.39 -11.65 -9.83
CA SER A 89 -11.71 -11.23 -8.45
C SER A 89 -10.95 -9.99 -7.96
N ILE A 90 -9.95 -9.52 -8.72
CA ILE A 90 -9.14 -8.33 -8.40
C ILE A 90 -9.85 -7.03 -8.84
N CYS A 91 -10.78 -7.09 -9.80
CA CYS A 91 -11.37 -5.89 -10.39
C CYS A 91 -12.65 -5.39 -9.69
N GLN A 92 -13.10 -6.02 -8.60
CA GLN A 92 -14.39 -5.69 -7.96
C GLN A 92 -14.33 -4.63 -6.84
N PHE A 93 -13.16 -4.12 -6.47
CA PHE A 93 -13.05 -3.19 -5.33
C PHE A 93 -12.98 -1.70 -5.68
N LEU A 94 -13.36 -1.32 -6.90
CA LEU A 94 -13.55 0.08 -7.26
C LEU A 94 -14.88 0.26 -7.99
N SER A 95 -15.96 0.33 -7.23
CA SER A 95 -17.14 1.11 -7.59
C SER A 95 -17.58 1.95 -6.40
#